data_AF-A0A812JCP0-F1
#
_entry.id   AF-A0A812JCP0-F1
#
_cell.length_a   1.000
_cell.length_b   1.000
_cell.length_c   1.000
_cell.angle_alpha   90.00
_cell.angle_beta   90.00
_cell.angle_gamma   90.00
#
_symmetry.space_group_name_H-M   'P 1'
#
loop_
_entity.id
_entity.type
_entity.pdbx_description
1 polymer ?
#
loop_
_entity_poly.entity_id
_entity_poly.type
_entity_poly.pdbx_seq_one_letter_code
_entity_poly.pdbx_strand_id
1 'polypeptide(L)'
;IHRITPWKINVTSNGYCLDASLLAGRNVYLNQECHENRNQDWYMLDGNLVSLEDGKCLDYHLGTNNVYMQECHDGRNQKWYFDEDTAYIRSEEDHKCLTMDSNGHGVNINVVMGECADENNQKF
;
A
#
# COMPACT_ATOMS: atom_id res chain seq x y z
N ILE A 1 3.27 -21.71 -15.71
CA ILE A 1 2.45 -20.49 -15.58
C ILE A 1 2.27 -20.27 -14.09
N HIS A 2 2.99 -19.32 -13.48
CA HIS A 2 2.79 -18.99 -12.08
C HIS A 2 1.43 -18.33 -11.94
N ARG A 3 0.54 -18.93 -11.15
CA ARG A 3 -0.80 -18.40 -10.93
C ARG A 3 -0.68 -17.25 -9.94
N ILE A 4 -0.92 -16.03 -10.42
CA ILE A 4 -1.06 -14.86 -9.56
C ILE A 4 -2.30 -15.10 -8.68
N THR A 5 -2.11 -15.04 -7.37
CA THR A 5 -3.20 -15.14 -6.39
C THR A 5 -3.29 -13.79 -5.68
N PRO A 6 -4.21 -12.91 -6.08
CA PRO A 6 -4.36 -11.61 -5.45
C PRO A 6 -4.96 -11.75 -4.03
N TRP A 7 -4.71 -10.76 -3.19
CA TRP A 7 -5.30 -10.67 -1.85
C TRP A 7 -5.58 -9.21 -1.47
N LYS A 8 -6.40 -9.06 -0.43
CA LYS A 8 -6.64 -7.76 0.19
C LYS A 8 -5.60 -7.53 1.27
N ILE A 9 -4.99 -6.34 1.26
CA ILE A 9 -4.01 -5.91 2.25
C ILE A 9 -4.77 -5.09 3.30
N ASN A 10 -4.67 -5.45 4.57
CA ASN A 10 -5.55 -4.95 5.63
C ASN A 10 -4.77 -4.53 6.85
N VAL A 11 -5.05 -3.36 7.40
CA VAL A 11 -4.45 -2.99 8.69
C VAL A 11 -4.89 -3.97 9.77
N THR A 12 -3.94 -4.61 10.47
CA THR A 12 -4.22 -5.71 11.39
C THR A 12 -5.12 -5.31 12.57
N SER A 13 -5.06 -4.05 12.97
CA SER A 13 -5.76 -3.55 14.16
C SER A 13 -7.23 -3.23 13.96
N ASN A 14 -7.66 -2.89 12.73
CA ASN A 14 -9.04 -2.49 12.45
C ASN A 14 -9.62 -3.10 11.16
N GLY A 15 -8.82 -3.82 10.38
CA GLY A 15 -9.26 -4.48 9.15
C GLY A 15 -9.42 -3.54 7.95
N TYR A 16 -8.98 -2.28 8.02
CA TYR A 16 -9.16 -1.35 6.90
C TYR A 16 -8.34 -1.78 5.69
N CYS A 17 -8.97 -1.76 4.52
CA CYS A 17 -8.45 -2.29 3.27
C CYS A 17 -7.63 -1.24 2.51
N LEU A 18 -6.44 -1.61 2.03
CA LEU A 18 -5.63 -0.80 1.12
C LEU A 18 -6.33 -0.67 -0.24
N ASP A 19 -6.58 0.55 -0.68
CA ASP A 19 -7.47 0.90 -1.77
C ASP A 19 -6.83 1.92 -2.72
N ALA A 20 -6.66 1.52 -3.99
CA ALA A 20 -6.16 2.39 -5.05
C ALA A 20 -7.28 3.28 -5.61
N SER A 21 -7.13 4.60 -5.50
CA SER A 21 -8.08 5.54 -6.08
C SER A 21 -8.04 5.55 -7.61
N LEU A 22 -9.24 5.53 -8.20
CA LEU A 22 -9.43 5.64 -9.65
C LEU A 22 -9.59 7.09 -10.14
N LEU A 23 -9.57 8.05 -9.21
CA LEU A 23 -9.67 9.47 -9.53
C LEU A 23 -8.32 10.05 -9.99
N ALA A 24 -8.37 11.27 -10.52
CA ALA A 24 -7.17 12.05 -10.81
C ALA A 24 -6.28 12.17 -9.56
N GLY A 25 -4.98 12.01 -9.73
CA GLY A 25 -4.00 11.96 -8.64
C GLY A 25 -3.66 10.55 -8.16
N ARG A 26 -4.51 9.54 -8.45
CA ARG A 26 -4.20 8.11 -8.28
C ARG A 26 -3.65 7.74 -6.89
N ASN A 27 -4.17 8.38 -5.84
CA ASN A 27 -3.71 8.16 -4.47
C ASN A 27 -4.09 6.77 -3.92
N VAL A 28 -3.48 6.38 -2.81
CA VAL A 28 -3.81 5.14 -2.11
C VAL A 28 -4.33 5.46 -0.70
N TYR A 29 -5.43 4.82 -0.32
CA TYR A 29 -6.09 5.06 0.96
C TYR A 29 -6.35 3.74 1.70
N LEU A 30 -6.71 3.88 2.97
CA LEU A 30 -7.31 2.83 3.78
C LEU A 30 -8.80 3.08 3.87
N ASN A 31 -9.56 2.18 3.25
CA ASN A 31 -11.01 2.16 3.27
C ASN A 31 -11.50 1.33 4.46
N GLN A 32 -12.53 1.81 5.17
CA GLN A 32 -13.08 1.12 6.35
C GLN A 32 -13.70 -0.24 6.00
N GLU A 33 -14.13 -0.41 4.74
CA GLU A 33 -14.71 -1.64 4.25
C GLU A 33 -13.89 -2.19 3.09
N CYS A 34 -13.76 -3.52 3.10
CA CYS A 34 -13.25 -4.27 1.97
C CYS A 34 -14.39 -4.56 1.00
N HIS A 35 -14.24 -4.15 -0.25
CA HIS A 35 -15.27 -4.28 -1.28
C HIS A 35 -14.82 -5.11 -2.48
N GLU A 36 -15.74 -5.46 -3.36
CA GLU A 36 -15.50 -6.38 -4.48
C GLU A 36 -14.76 -5.75 -5.68
N ASN A 37 -14.53 -4.43 -5.66
CA ASN A 37 -13.74 -3.77 -6.70
C ASN A 37 -12.27 -4.23 -6.67
N ARG A 38 -11.66 -4.37 -7.86
CA ARG A 38 -10.30 -4.91 -8.01
C ARG A 38 -9.19 -3.94 -7.60
N ASN A 39 -9.53 -2.68 -7.36
CA ASN A 39 -8.59 -1.67 -6.89
C ASN A 39 -8.16 -1.87 -5.42
N GLN A 40 -8.73 -2.86 -4.72
CA GLN A 40 -8.26 -3.36 -3.42
C GLN A 40 -7.64 -4.76 -3.50
N ASP A 41 -7.51 -5.32 -4.70
CA ASP A 41 -6.95 -6.65 -4.90
C ASP A 41 -5.51 -6.51 -5.41
N TRP A 42 -4.56 -6.94 -4.59
CA TRP A 42 -3.13 -6.70 -4.78
C TRP A 42 -2.41 -8.00 -5.05
N TYR A 43 -1.32 -7.93 -5.81
CA TYR A 43 -0.39 -9.03 -5.95
C TYR A 43 1.05 -8.55 -6.00
N MET A 44 1.98 -9.39 -5.56
CA MET A 44 3.41 -9.14 -5.68
C MET A 44 3.95 -9.67 -7.00
N LEU A 45 4.70 -8.83 -7.69
CA LEU A 45 5.46 -9.20 -8.89
C LEU A 45 6.81 -8.49 -8.87
N ASP A 46 7.90 -9.24 -8.79
CA ASP A 46 9.28 -8.72 -8.81
C ASP A 46 9.53 -7.57 -7.81
N GLY A 47 8.97 -7.69 -6.60
CA GLY A 47 9.05 -6.70 -5.54
C GLY A 47 8.03 -5.57 -5.64
N ASN A 48 7.30 -5.42 -6.75
CA ASN A 48 6.23 -4.43 -6.85
C ASN A 48 4.92 -4.96 -6.24
N LEU A 49 4.21 -4.09 -5.51
CA LEU A 49 2.81 -4.30 -5.16
C LEU A 49 1.94 -3.75 -6.28
N VAL A 50 1.26 -4.64 -6.99
CA VAL A 50 0.51 -4.32 -8.21
C VAL A 50 -0.99 -4.44 -7.96
N SER A 51 -1.76 -3.45 -8.41
CA SER A 51 -3.23 -3.51 -8.36
C SER A 51 -3.77 -4.35 -9.52
N LEU A 52 -4.76 -5.20 -9.25
CA LEU A 52 -5.48 -5.94 -10.30
C LEU A 52 -6.45 -5.11 -11.13
N GLU A 53 -6.73 -3.87 -10.73
CA GLU A 53 -7.62 -2.99 -11.49
C GLU A 53 -7.04 -2.63 -12.86
N ASP A 54 -5.83 -2.06 -12.86
CA ASP A 54 -5.20 -1.53 -14.07
C ASP A 54 -3.72 -1.89 -14.23
N GLY A 55 -3.18 -2.74 -13.35
CA GLY A 55 -1.80 -3.23 -13.43
C GLY A 55 -0.75 -2.21 -13.00
N LYS A 56 -1.14 -1.10 -12.39
CA LYS A 56 -0.22 -0.11 -11.82
C LYS A 56 0.36 -0.57 -10.49
N CYS A 57 1.49 0.04 -10.14
CA CYS A 57 2.27 -0.29 -8.97
C CYS A 57 2.13 0.76 -7.86
N LEU A 58 2.17 0.29 -6.61
CA LEU A 58 2.27 1.11 -5.40
C LEU A 58 3.62 1.84 -5.38
N ASP A 59 3.60 3.16 -5.28
CA ASP A 59 4.76 4.03 -5.46
C ASP A 59 4.92 5.02 -4.31
N TYR A 60 6.11 5.02 -3.70
CA TYR A 60 6.49 6.00 -2.67
C TYR A 60 7.00 7.28 -3.34
N HIS A 61 6.21 8.36 -3.21
CA HIS A 61 6.63 9.70 -3.59
C HIS A 61 7.64 10.31 -2.60
N LEU A 62 8.93 10.25 -2.93
CA LEU A 62 10.05 10.67 -2.06
C LEU A 62 10.01 12.13 -1.59
N GLY A 63 9.38 13.02 -2.37
CA GLY A 63 9.28 14.44 -2.01
C GLY A 63 8.18 14.78 -0.99
N THR A 64 7.20 13.89 -0.79
CA THR A 64 6.00 14.17 0.03
C THR A 64 5.69 13.08 1.04
N ASN A 65 6.37 11.93 0.99
CA ASN A 65 6.04 10.73 1.76
C ASN A 65 4.69 10.12 1.44
N ASN A 66 4.00 10.60 0.40
CA ASN A 66 2.74 10.05 -0.02
C ASN A 66 2.92 8.74 -0.80
N VAL A 67 1.94 7.84 -0.70
CA VAL A 67 1.88 6.62 -1.51
C VAL A 67 0.75 6.72 -2.53
N TYR A 68 1.06 6.43 -3.78
CA TYR A 68 0.14 6.59 -4.91
C TYR A 68 0.38 5.49 -5.95
N MET A 69 -0.46 5.43 -6.99
CA MET A 69 -0.35 4.45 -8.07
C MET A 69 0.36 5.07 -9.28
N GLN A 70 1.40 4.39 -9.75
CA GLN A 70 2.17 4.78 -10.92
C GLN A 70 2.40 3.60 -11.87
N GLU A 71 2.75 3.89 -13.13
CA GLU A 71 3.32 2.87 -14.01
C GLU A 71 4.49 2.15 -13.33
N CYS A 72 4.54 0.84 -13.51
CA CYS A 72 5.55 0.00 -12.89
C CYS A 72 6.94 0.29 -13.47
N HIS A 73 7.95 0.37 -12.59
CA HIS A 73 9.33 0.66 -12.91
C HIS A 73 10.30 0.09 -11.87
N ASP A 74 11.60 0.14 -12.17
CA ASP A 74 12.65 -0.49 -11.37
C ASP A 74 13.19 0.37 -10.21
N GLY A 75 12.61 1.54 -9.97
CA GLY A 75 12.94 2.37 -8.80
C GLY A 75 12.68 1.65 -7.48
N ARG A 76 13.62 1.75 -6.52
CA ARG A 76 13.51 1.11 -5.19
C ARG A 76 12.33 1.64 -4.36
N ASN A 77 11.92 2.88 -4.62
CA ASN A 77 10.70 3.49 -4.06
C ASN A 77 9.39 2.82 -4.53
N GLN A 78 9.47 1.88 -5.46
CA GLN A 78 8.33 1.07 -5.91
C GLN A 78 8.51 -0.42 -5.60
N LYS A 79 9.57 -0.77 -4.87
CA LYS A 79 9.86 -2.13 -4.41
C LYS A 79 9.55 -2.24 -2.93
N TRP A 80 8.87 -3.31 -2.58
CA TRP A 80 8.26 -3.53 -1.28
C TRP A 80 8.57 -4.94 -0.78
N TYR A 81 8.60 -5.09 0.53
CA TYR A 81 8.66 -6.41 1.16
C TYR A 81 7.79 -6.44 2.41
N PHE A 82 7.24 -7.62 2.67
CA PHE A 82 6.50 -7.93 3.89
C PHE A 82 7.48 -8.45 4.92
N ASP A 83 7.52 -7.79 6.07
CA ASP A 83 8.31 -8.18 7.22
C ASP A 83 7.40 -9.02 8.15
N GLU A 84 7.45 -10.35 8.00
CA GLU A 84 6.53 -11.27 8.68
C GLU A 84 6.66 -11.24 10.21
N ASP A 85 7.84 -10.90 10.74
CA ASP A 85 8.08 -10.82 12.18
C ASP A 85 7.37 -9.62 12.83
N THR A 86 7.18 -8.54 12.05
CA THR A 86 6.63 -7.26 12.54
C THR A 86 5.27 -6.91 11.94
N ALA A 87 4.84 -7.63 10.90
CA ALA A 87 3.68 -7.33 10.05
C ALA A 87 3.80 -5.99 9.31
N TYR A 88 5.01 -5.50 9.03
CA TYR A 88 5.19 -4.26 8.27
C TYR A 88 5.24 -4.52 6.77
N ILE A 89 4.75 -3.56 6.00
CA ILE A 89 5.09 -3.41 4.58
C ILE A 89 6.13 -2.30 4.48
N ARG A 90 7.29 -2.61 3.90
CA ARG A 90 8.43 -1.69 3.90
C ARG A 90 8.91 -1.43 2.48
N SER A 91 9.36 -0.20 2.21
CA SER A 91 9.99 0.13 0.94
C SER A 91 11.45 -0.32 0.92
N GLU A 92 11.95 -0.79 -0.22
CA GLU A 92 13.38 -1.04 -0.41
C GLU A 92 14.20 0.25 -0.55
N GLU A 93 13.58 1.42 -0.72
CA GLU A 93 14.29 2.70 -0.82
C GLU A 93 15.06 3.02 0.47
N ASP A 94 14.34 3.11 1.59
CA ASP A 94 14.87 3.57 2.87
C ASP A 94 14.40 2.73 4.06
N HIS A 95 13.71 1.61 3.79
CA HIS A 95 13.18 0.68 4.78
C HIS A 95 12.13 1.27 5.74
N LYS A 96 11.53 2.42 5.39
CA LYS A 96 10.36 2.97 6.08
C LYS A 96 9.13 2.08 5.90
N CYS A 97 8.19 2.26 6.81
CA CYS A 97 6.95 1.50 6.90
C CYS A 97 5.81 2.24 6.21
N LEU A 98 5.01 1.47 5.46
CA LEU A 98 3.69 1.89 5.02
C LEU A 98 2.86 2.23 6.26
N THR A 99 2.30 3.43 6.31
CA THR A 99 1.71 4.01 7.53
C THR A 99 0.36 4.65 7.22
N MET A 100 -0.65 4.30 8.00
CA MET A 100 -1.91 5.03 8.01
C MET A 100 -1.68 6.44 8.58
N ASP A 101 -1.96 7.47 7.79
CA ASP A 101 -1.85 8.87 8.20
C ASP A 101 -2.94 9.21 9.21
N SER A 102 -2.56 9.28 10.50
CA SER A 102 -3.46 9.56 11.61
C SER A 102 -4.08 10.96 11.57
N ASN A 103 -3.61 11.85 10.70
CA ASN A 103 -4.22 13.17 10.47
C ASN A 103 -5.43 13.10 9.51
N GLY A 104 -5.64 11.96 8.84
CA GLY A 104 -6.80 11.72 8.00
C GLY A 104 -8.07 11.52 8.84
N HIS A 105 -9.00 12.46 8.75
CA HIS A 105 -10.34 12.30 9.33
C HIS A 105 -11.33 11.90 8.22
N GLY A 106 -11.87 10.67 8.24
CA GLY A 106 -12.93 10.24 7.32
C GLY A 106 -12.97 8.75 6.98
N VAL A 107 -13.72 8.43 5.91
CA VAL A 107 -13.93 7.07 5.37
C VAL A 107 -12.79 6.56 4.49
N ASN A 108 -11.86 7.44 4.10
CA ASN A 108 -10.65 7.12 3.34
C ASN A 108 -9.46 7.78 4.04
N ILE A 109 -8.65 7.00 4.74
CA ILE A 109 -7.47 7.52 5.46
C ILE A 109 -6.27 7.42 4.53
N ASN A 110 -5.47 8.48 4.43
CA ASN A 110 -4.31 8.47 3.53
C ASN A 110 -3.25 7.46 3.99
N VAL A 111 -2.44 6.97 3.04
CA VAL A 111 -1.29 6.12 3.32
C VAL A 111 -0.01 6.86 2.95
N VAL A 112 0.92 6.89 3.91
CA VAL A 112 2.20 7.59 3.80
C VAL A 112 3.34 6.68 4.22
N MET A 113 4.57 7.08 3.92
CA MET A 113 5.78 6.42 4.41
C MET A 113 6.27 7.09 5.69
N GLY A 114 6.43 6.31 6.75
CA GLY A 114 6.86 6.77 8.07
C GLY A 114 7.94 5.88 8.68
N GLU A 115 8.59 6.38 9.73
CA GLU A 115 9.51 5.58 10.54
C GLU A 115 8.74 4.42 11.19
N CYS A 116 9.34 3.24 11.22
CA CYS A 116 8.75 2.05 11.82
C CYS A 116 8.83 2.16 13.35
N ALA A 117 7.70 2.26 14.05
CA ALA A 117 7.65 2.57 15.48
C ALA A 117 6.85 1.57 16.34
N ASP A 118 6.57 0.38 15.82
CA ASP A 118 5.71 -0.63 16.49
C ASP A 118 4.28 -0.17 16.79
N GLU A 119 3.81 0.80 16.00
CA GLU A 119 2.46 1.32 16.09
C GLU A 119 1.47 0.45 15.28
N ASN A 120 0.24 0.32 15.79
CA ASN A 120 -0.81 -0.51 15.19
C ASN A 120 -1.33 0.01 13.83
N ASN A 121 -0.99 1.24 13.48
CA ASN A 121 -1.36 1.91 12.24
C ASN A 121 -0.33 1.67 11.10
N GLN A 122 0.70 0.85 11.36
CA GLN A 122 1.77 0.48 10.41
C GLN A 122 1.84 -1.04 10.15
N LYS A 123 0.89 -1.81 10.70
CA LYS A 123 0.86 -3.27 10.62
C LYS A 123 -0.26 -3.73 9.69
N PHE A 124 0.07 -4.62 8.74
CA PHE A 124 -0.81 -5.09 7.67
C PHE A 124 -0.87 -6.62 7.55
#